data_AF-A0A329SWP8-F1
#
_entry.id   AF-A0A329SWP8-F1
#
_cell.length_a   1.000
_cell.length_b   1.000
_cell.length_c   1.000
_cell.angle_alpha   90.00
_cell.angle_beta   90.00
_cell.angle_gamma   90.00
#
_symmetry.space_group_name_H-M   'P 1'
#
loop_
_entity.id
_entity.type
_entity.pdbx_description
1 polymer ?
#
loop_
_entity_poly.entity_id
_entity_poly.type
_entity_poly.pdbx_seq_one_letter_code
_entity_poly.pdbx_strand_id
1 'polypeptide(L)'
;MEPVDEEASQQEEEAKLRLDEEEDTKLTPNDGAEDTITIMAHVRDKIIPIHCGFGTQQVIWLGHVAIARYDEDGGTQGWMELGIPTKIIKDGKRELCLTDVICDVLRDRNHVYISTSLG
;
A
#
# COMPACT_ATOMS: atom_id res chain seq x y z
N MET A 1 -34.82 -35.25 50.73
CA MET A 1 -33.80 -34.58 51.55
C MET A 1 -32.52 -34.66 50.76
N GLU A 2 -32.02 -33.51 50.35
CA GLU A 2 -31.19 -33.27 49.15
C GLU A 2 -29.73 -33.70 49.32
N PRO A 3 -29.03 -34.11 48.24
CA PRO A 3 -27.57 -34.14 48.19
C PRO A 3 -27.04 -32.76 47.79
N VAL A 4 -26.04 -32.27 48.53
CA VAL A 4 -25.36 -30.98 48.35
C VAL A 4 -24.32 -31.08 47.21
N ASP A 5 -24.36 -30.08 46.33
CA ASP A 5 -23.48 -29.81 45.18
C ASP A 5 -21.98 -29.69 45.52
N GLU A 6 -21.11 -30.13 44.61
CA GLU A 6 -19.85 -29.41 44.36
C GLU A 6 -19.33 -29.69 42.93
N GLU A 7 -19.79 -28.86 42.00
CA GLU A 7 -19.35 -28.73 40.60
C GLU A 7 -17.90 -28.24 40.46
N ALA A 8 -16.92 -28.93 41.05
CA ALA A 8 -15.52 -28.47 41.10
C ALA A 8 -14.53 -29.33 40.31
N SER A 9 -14.94 -29.92 39.18
CA SER A 9 -14.02 -30.79 38.40
C SER A 9 -14.06 -30.61 36.88
N GLN A 10 -14.66 -29.52 36.38
CA GLN A 10 -14.76 -29.26 34.93
C GLN A 10 -13.84 -28.13 34.41
N GLN A 11 -12.76 -27.78 35.10
CA GLN A 11 -12.00 -26.56 34.77
C GLN A 11 -10.53 -26.71 34.37
N GLU A 12 -9.97 -27.93 34.26
CA GLU A 12 -8.51 -28.07 34.05
C GLU A 12 -8.06 -28.56 32.66
N GLU A 13 -8.97 -28.90 31.73
CA GLU A 13 -8.57 -29.49 30.43
C GLU A 13 -9.15 -28.80 29.18
N GLU A 14 -9.63 -27.56 29.29
CA GLU A 14 -10.11 -26.78 28.12
C GLU A 14 -9.42 -25.40 27.97
N ALA A 15 -8.23 -25.25 28.52
CA ALA A 15 -7.44 -24.01 28.46
C ALA A 15 -6.26 -24.09 27.48
N LYS A 16 -6.43 -24.70 26.30
CA LYS A 16 -5.34 -24.73 25.30
C LYS A 16 -5.70 -24.46 23.84
N LEU A 17 -6.91 -23.97 23.54
CA LEU A 17 -7.28 -23.53 22.19
C LEU A 17 -8.34 -22.43 22.25
N ARG A 18 -8.06 -21.36 23.00
CA ARG A 18 -8.61 -20.04 22.68
C ARG A 18 -7.44 -19.25 22.13
N LEU A 19 -7.40 -19.15 20.80
CA LEU A 19 -6.64 -18.10 20.15
C LEU A 19 -7.35 -16.82 20.57
N ASP A 20 -6.71 -16.04 21.45
CA ASP A 20 -7.17 -14.71 21.82
C ASP A 20 -7.26 -13.87 20.54
N GLU A 21 -8.47 -13.81 20.00
CA GLU A 21 -8.93 -12.65 19.24
C GLU A 21 -8.76 -11.44 20.16
N GLU A 22 -8.16 -10.36 19.64
CA GLU A 22 -7.79 -9.12 20.34
C GLU A 22 -6.35 -9.02 20.90
N GLU A 23 -5.35 -9.59 20.22
CA GLU A 23 -4.03 -8.91 20.21
C GLU A 23 -4.17 -7.66 19.34
N ASP A 24 -4.54 -6.55 19.98
CA ASP A 24 -4.32 -5.19 19.52
C ASP A 24 -2.84 -5.12 19.11
N THR A 25 -2.57 -5.40 17.84
CA THR A 25 -1.22 -5.44 17.28
C THR A 25 -0.74 -4.00 17.31
N LYS A 26 -0.19 -3.62 18.47
CA LYS A 26 0.37 -2.32 18.73
C LYS A 26 1.43 -2.10 17.67
N LEU A 27 1.04 -1.36 16.62
CA LEU A 27 1.92 -0.99 15.53
C LEU A 27 3.03 -0.17 16.18
N THR A 28 4.16 -0.80 16.42
CA THR A 28 5.36 -0.09 16.81
C THR A 28 5.70 0.79 15.62
N PRO A 29 5.82 2.12 15.81
CA PRO A 29 6.38 2.96 14.77
C PRO A 29 7.70 2.31 14.37
N ASN A 30 7.86 2.03 13.08
CA ASN A 30 9.15 1.61 12.57
C ASN A 30 10.06 2.84 12.69
N ASP A 31 10.79 2.97 13.80
CA ASP A 31 11.74 4.06 14.09
C ASP A 31 12.84 4.19 13.02
N GLY A 32 12.94 3.24 12.06
CA GLY A 32 13.78 3.36 10.86
C GLY A 32 13.07 3.91 9.62
N ALA A 33 11.80 4.30 9.69
CA ALA A 33 11.00 4.79 8.56
C ALA A 33 11.10 6.32 8.36
N GLU A 34 12.15 6.95 8.90
CA GLU A 34 12.39 8.39 8.79
C GLU A 34 12.62 8.82 7.31
N ASP A 35 13.13 7.89 6.49
CA ASP A 35 13.45 8.07 5.07
C ASP A 35 12.40 7.47 4.12
N THR A 36 11.10 7.66 4.42
CA THR A 36 10.06 7.23 3.46
C THR A 36 9.87 8.23 2.31
N ILE A 37 9.61 7.69 1.13
CA ILE A 37 9.40 8.45 -0.10
C ILE A 37 7.91 8.40 -0.45
N THR A 38 7.28 9.56 -0.59
CA THR A 38 5.95 9.73 -1.17
C THR A 38 6.06 10.46 -2.51
N ILE A 39 5.59 9.84 -3.59
CA ILE A 39 5.64 10.43 -4.94
C ILE A 39 4.27 10.99 -5.32
N MET A 40 4.27 12.19 -5.92
CA MET A 40 3.07 12.84 -6.44
C MET A 40 2.87 12.44 -7.90
N ALA A 41 2.03 11.42 -8.14
CA ALA A 41 1.79 10.87 -9.47
C ALA A 41 0.63 11.60 -10.17
N HIS A 42 0.92 12.21 -11.32
CA HIS A 42 -0.06 12.87 -12.18
C HIS A 42 -0.55 11.87 -13.22
N VAL A 43 -1.85 11.59 -13.19
CA VAL A 43 -2.54 10.72 -14.14
C VAL A 43 -3.76 11.48 -14.65
N ARG A 44 -3.77 11.83 -15.93
CA ARG A 44 -4.78 12.72 -16.54
C ARG A 44 -4.97 14.00 -15.71
N ASP A 45 -6.15 14.20 -15.13
CA ASP A 45 -6.54 15.37 -14.33
C ASP A 45 -6.36 15.17 -12.81
N LYS A 46 -5.88 14.00 -12.37
CA LYS A 46 -5.73 13.65 -10.95
C LYS A 46 -4.27 13.63 -10.51
N ILE A 47 -4.06 13.99 -9.24
CA ILE A 47 -2.77 13.85 -8.54
C ILE A 47 -2.96 12.84 -7.41
N ILE A 48 -2.26 11.72 -7.49
CA ILE A 48 -2.39 10.59 -6.57
C ILE A 48 -1.09 10.48 -5.77
N PRO A 49 -1.11 10.68 -4.44
CA PRO A 49 0.06 10.44 -3.61
C PRO A 49 0.31 8.93 -3.47
N ILE A 50 1.53 8.49 -3.77
CA ILE A 50 1.94 7.08 -3.66
C ILE A 50 3.04 6.96 -2.62
N HIS A 51 2.71 6.32 -1.50
CA HIS A 51 3.68 5.97 -0.47
C HIS A 51 4.53 4.79 -0.95
N CYS A 52 5.82 5.04 -1.12
CA CYS A 52 6.78 4.08 -1.66
C CYS A 52 7.62 3.40 -0.56
N GLY A 53 7.41 3.74 0.72
CA GLY A 53 8.31 3.30 1.79
C GLY A 53 9.74 3.75 1.48
N PHE A 54 10.71 2.84 1.50
CA PHE A 54 12.11 3.12 1.16
C PHE A 54 12.39 3.31 -0.35
N GLY A 55 11.41 3.14 -1.23
CA GLY A 55 11.58 3.35 -2.67
C GLY A 55 12.39 2.27 -3.40
N THR A 56 12.48 1.05 -2.85
CA THR A 56 13.26 -0.06 -3.43
C THR A 56 12.60 -0.75 -4.63
N GLN A 57 11.36 -0.42 -4.93
CA GLN A 57 10.61 -0.93 -6.08
C GLN A 57 11.02 -0.21 -7.38
N GLN A 58 10.70 -0.82 -8.52
CA GLN A 58 10.98 -0.24 -9.83
C GLN A 58 10.01 0.90 -10.18
N VAL A 59 10.44 1.83 -11.02
CA VAL A 59 9.63 2.94 -11.52
C VAL A 59 8.33 2.47 -12.19
N ILE A 60 8.34 1.34 -12.92
CA ILE A 60 7.13 0.77 -13.52
C ILE A 60 6.04 0.39 -12.51
N TRP A 61 6.42 0.02 -11.29
CA TRP A 61 5.46 -0.26 -10.21
C TRP A 61 4.64 0.98 -9.88
N LEU A 62 5.28 2.15 -9.85
CA LEU A 62 4.63 3.43 -9.57
C LEU A 62 3.53 3.71 -10.60
N GLY A 63 3.81 3.43 -11.88
CA GLY A 63 2.83 3.54 -12.96
C GLY A 63 1.59 2.68 -12.74
N HIS A 64 1.78 1.39 -12.45
CA HIS A 64 0.67 0.47 -12.20
C HIS A 64 -0.15 0.85 -10.97
N VAL A 65 0.52 1.27 -9.90
CA VAL A 65 -0.13 1.70 -8.66
C VAL A 65 -0.95 2.96 -8.87
N ALA A 66 -0.43 3.93 -9.61
CA ALA A 66 -1.18 5.15 -9.93
C ALA A 66 -2.45 4.85 -10.72
N ILE A 67 -2.37 3.94 -11.70
CA ILE A 67 -3.54 3.49 -12.48
C ILE A 67 -4.55 2.78 -11.59
N ALA A 68 -4.10 1.86 -10.72
CA ALA A 68 -4.99 1.14 -9.81
C ALA A 68 -5.75 2.08 -8.87
N ARG A 69 -5.14 3.20 -8.46
CA ARG A 69 -5.73 4.20 -7.57
C ARG A 69 -6.45 5.34 -8.27
N TYR A 70 -6.47 5.35 -9.61
CA TYR A 70 -7.04 6.48 -10.37
C TYR A 70 -8.52 6.70 -10.10
N ASP A 71 -9.28 5.65 -9.81
CA ASP A 71 -10.71 5.74 -9.53
C ASP A 71 -11.12 4.94 -8.29
N GLU A 72 -10.49 5.22 -7.15
CA GLU A 72 -10.91 4.62 -5.86
C GLU A 72 -12.34 5.04 -5.46
N ASP A 73 -12.86 6.18 -5.92
CA ASP A 73 -14.18 6.70 -5.54
C ASP A 73 -15.34 6.27 -6.47
N GLY A 74 -15.07 5.93 -7.74
CA GLY A 74 -16.10 5.70 -8.76
C GLY A 74 -16.49 4.23 -8.98
N GLY A 75 -15.83 3.29 -8.30
CA GLY A 75 -16.05 1.85 -8.46
C GLY A 75 -15.50 1.27 -9.78
N THR A 76 -14.86 2.09 -10.61
CA THR A 76 -14.27 1.67 -11.88
C THR A 76 -12.85 1.15 -11.65
N GLN A 77 -12.53 0.04 -12.31
CA GLN A 77 -11.16 -0.48 -12.27
C GLN A 77 -10.28 0.40 -13.17
N GLY A 78 -9.38 1.20 -12.60
CA GLY A 78 -8.60 2.18 -13.38
C GLY A 78 -7.82 1.60 -14.57
N TRP A 79 -7.44 0.31 -14.51
CA TRP A 79 -6.83 -0.39 -15.65
C TRP A 79 -7.76 -0.54 -16.87
N MET A 80 -9.08 -0.55 -16.69
CA MET A 80 -10.03 -0.61 -17.81
C MET A 80 -10.06 0.70 -18.58
N GLU A 81 -9.88 1.83 -17.89
CA GLU A 81 -9.91 3.16 -18.51
C GLU A 81 -8.55 3.65 -19.00
N LEU A 82 -7.49 3.22 -18.32
CA LEU A 82 -6.13 3.72 -18.54
C LEU A 82 -5.21 2.67 -19.17
N GLY A 83 -5.49 1.39 -18.99
CA GLY A 83 -4.62 0.30 -19.45
C GLY A 83 -3.37 0.16 -18.59
N ILE A 84 -2.20 0.13 -19.24
CA ILE A 84 -0.89 -0.03 -18.59
C ILE A 84 -0.06 1.26 -18.67
N PRO A 85 0.90 1.50 -17.77
CA PRO A 85 1.79 2.64 -17.88
C PRO A 85 2.73 2.47 -19.09
N THR A 86 2.87 3.52 -19.88
CA THR A 86 3.74 3.52 -21.08
C THR A 86 4.95 4.41 -20.91
N LYS A 87 4.83 5.52 -20.16
CA LYS A 87 5.91 6.47 -19.89
C LYS A 87 5.74 7.11 -18.51
N ILE A 88 6.88 7.42 -17.88
CA ILE A 88 6.92 8.13 -16.60
C ILE A 88 7.94 9.26 -16.71
N ILE A 89 7.46 10.50 -16.58
CA ILE A 89 8.26 11.71 -16.75
C ILE A 89 8.39 12.43 -15.41
N LYS A 90 9.61 12.57 -14.92
CA LYS A 90 9.95 13.37 -13.74
C LYS A 90 9.89 14.86 -14.04
N ASP A 91 9.16 15.61 -13.21
CA ASP A 91 9.02 17.07 -13.23
C ASP A 91 8.66 17.65 -14.62
N GLY A 92 8.01 16.83 -15.47
CA GLY A 92 7.63 17.19 -16.85
C GLY A 92 8.80 17.33 -17.84
N LYS A 93 10.03 16.93 -17.45
CA LYS A 93 11.26 17.22 -18.22
C LYS A 93 12.05 15.98 -18.60
N ARG A 94 12.11 14.98 -17.73
CA ARG A 94 12.99 13.81 -17.91
C ARG A 94 12.18 12.53 -17.85
N GLU A 95 12.18 11.77 -18.94
CA GLU A 95 11.66 10.41 -18.95
C GLU A 95 12.59 9.50 -18.11
N LEU A 96 11.99 8.73 -17.20
CA LEU A 96 12.69 7.76 -16.37
C LEU A 96 12.71 6.39 -17.06
N CYS A 97 13.76 5.59 -16.83
CA CYS A 97 13.71 4.21 -17.29
C CYS A 97 12.76 3.41 -16.39
N LEU A 98 11.86 2.63 -16.99
CA LEU A 98 10.84 1.89 -16.26
C LEU A 98 11.42 0.83 -15.30
N THR A 99 12.65 0.38 -15.55
CA THR A 99 13.39 -0.58 -14.72
C THR A 99 14.26 0.08 -13.64
N ASP A 100 14.35 1.42 -13.60
CA ASP A 100 15.09 2.14 -12.56
C ASP A 100 14.44 1.88 -11.18
N VAL A 101 15.23 1.92 -10.12
CA VAL A 101 14.73 1.86 -8.73
C VAL A 101 14.29 3.25 -8.29
N ILE A 102 13.12 3.37 -7.64
CA ILE A 102 12.54 4.67 -7.28
C ILE A 102 13.51 5.55 -6.47
N CYS A 103 14.14 5.01 -5.42
CA CYS A 103 15.02 5.79 -4.54
C CYS A 103 16.33 6.24 -5.20
N ASP A 104 16.72 5.63 -6.33
CA ASP A 104 17.89 6.05 -7.10
C ASP A 104 17.61 7.28 -7.97
N VAL A 105 16.36 7.46 -8.42
CA VAL A 105 15.99 8.47 -9.43
C VAL A 105 14.98 9.52 -8.95
N LEU A 106 14.27 9.25 -7.87
CA LEU A 106 13.25 10.11 -7.27
C LEU A 106 13.56 10.39 -5.80
N ARG A 107 13.12 11.57 -5.35
CA ARG A 107 13.13 11.99 -3.94
C ARG A 107 11.71 12.15 -3.45
N ASP A 108 11.56 12.22 -2.13
CA ASP A 108 10.27 12.51 -1.51
C ASP A 108 9.61 13.76 -2.13
N ARG A 109 8.29 13.68 -2.29
CA ARG A 109 7.43 14.69 -2.91
C ARG A 109 7.76 15.05 -4.35
N ASN A 110 8.61 14.31 -5.06
CA ASN A 110 8.82 14.53 -6.49
C ASN A 110 7.52 14.33 -7.27
N HIS A 111 7.38 15.11 -8.35
CA HIS A 111 6.23 15.03 -9.25
C HIS A 111 6.60 14.17 -10.46
N VAL A 112 5.74 13.21 -10.78
CA VAL A 112 5.89 12.39 -11.99
C VAL A 112 4.60 12.41 -12.80
N TYR A 113 4.74 12.40 -14.12
CA TYR A 113 3.62 12.40 -15.07
C TYR A 113 3.59 11.07 -15.80
N ILE A 114 2.44 10.41 -15.76
CA ILE A 114 2.28 9.04 -16.25
C ILE A 114 1.43 9.08 -17.50
N SER A 115 1.98 8.58 -18.61
CA SER A 115 1.22 8.27 -19.81
C SER A 115 0.77 6.81 -19.75
N THR A 116 -0.42 6.52 -20.26
CA THR A 116 -1.02 5.19 -20.20
C THR A 116 -1.35 4.69 -21.60
N SER A 117 -1.68 3.41 -21.76
CA SER A 117 -1.89 2.82 -23.09
C SER A 117 -3.24 3.16 -23.71
N LEU A 118 -4.22 3.57 -22.89
CA LEU A 118 -5.59 3.91 -23.30
C LEU A 118 -5.94 5.39 -23.01
N GLY A 119 -4.93 6.23 -22.70
CA GLY A 119 -5.09 7.62 -22.30
C GLY A 119 -3.90 8.48 -22.71
#